data_AF-T0RNY7-F1
#
_entry.id   AF-T0RNY7-F1
#
_cell.length_a   1.000
_cell.length_b   1.000
_cell.length_c   1.000
_cell.angle_alpha   90.00
_cell.angle_beta   90.00
_cell.angle_gamma   90.00
#
_symmetry.space_group_name_H-M   'P 1'
#
loop_
_entity.id
_entity.type
_entity.pdbx_description
1 polymer ?
#
loop_
_entity_poly.entity_id
_entity_poly.type
_entity_poly.pdbx_seq_one_letter_code
_entity_poly.pdbx_strand_id
1 'polypeptide(L)'
;MAHRLLVLVLPSLVVAAPCSTQDMFAVLGVAMQPAWANCTDALRLPVSTLSELVQFKTSSQLTQLCAAPTCVANIDDVYKNMPNCVTSDGLNLHDATERTSQIICGTLPASLTTNDGSACSSVDRTLISFLMGQKPVPSACLEALGGNATTLTAILPSTQADRVCALPACTSFIKATYKQLPQCVLPDGSKPKDMIEAALSTVCHTTPQSVARPAFLCVVTLLFALLVHA
;
A
#
# COMPACT_ATOMS: atom_id res chain seq x y z
N MET A 1 -60.33 -13.41 5.78
CA MET A 1 -59.17 -13.69 4.90
C MET A 1 -58.29 -12.45 4.87
N ALA A 2 -57.18 -12.46 5.60
CA ALA A 2 -56.28 -11.31 5.71
C ALA A 2 -55.22 -11.36 4.62
N HIS A 3 -55.25 -10.39 3.69
CA HIS A 3 -54.20 -10.20 2.70
C HIS A 3 -52.97 -9.59 3.39
N ARG A 4 -51.94 -10.40 3.60
CA ARG A 4 -50.60 -9.91 3.98
C ARG A 4 -49.96 -9.28 2.75
N LEU A 5 -49.90 -7.96 2.74
CA LEU A 5 -49.11 -7.19 1.77
C LEU A 5 -47.63 -7.44 2.07
N LEU A 6 -46.95 -8.15 1.17
CA LEU A 6 -45.50 -8.35 1.24
C LEU A 6 -44.85 -7.09 0.64
N VAL A 7 -44.38 -6.18 1.49
CA VAL A 7 -43.61 -5.01 1.06
C VAL A 7 -42.19 -5.47 0.76
N LEU A 8 -41.89 -5.65 -0.53
CA LEU A 8 -40.51 -5.81 -1.03
C LEU A 8 -39.79 -4.47 -0.86
N VAL A 9 -39.03 -4.33 0.24
CA VAL A 9 -38.05 -3.27 0.38
C VAL A 9 -36.88 -3.64 -0.53
N LEU A 10 -36.85 -3.07 -1.74
CA LEU A 10 -35.62 -3.09 -2.54
C LEU A 10 -34.56 -2.31 -1.74
N PRO A 11 -33.41 -2.91 -1.41
CA PRO A 11 -32.33 -2.14 -0.82
C PRO A 11 -31.89 -1.09 -1.86
N SER A 12 -32.09 0.18 -1.54
CA SER A 12 -31.51 1.28 -2.29
C SER A 12 -29.99 1.06 -2.26
N LEU A 13 -29.41 0.63 -3.39
CA LEU A 13 -27.97 0.69 -3.59
C LEU A 13 -27.60 2.17 -3.51
N VAL A 14 -27.15 2.62 -2.34
CA VAL A 14 -26.50 3.92 -2.19
C VAL A 14 -25.18 3.81 -2.95
N VAL A 15 -25.22 4.10 -4.25
CA VAL A 15 -24.02 4.27 -5.05
C VAL A 15 -23.35 5.52 -4.49
N ALA A 16 -22.20 5.34 -3.82
CA ALA A 16 -21.42 6.45 -3.31
C ALA A 16 -21.16 7.45 -4.45
N ALA A 17 -21.39 8.74 -4.17
CA ALA A 17 -21.29 9.79 -5.16
C ALA A 17 -19.84 9.93 -5.66
N PRO A 18 -19.61 10.39 -6.90
CA PRO A 18 -18.26 10.69 -7.36
C PRO A 18 -17.63 11.76 -6.46
N CYS A 19 -16.35 11.61 -6.13
CA CYS A 19 -15.63 12.60 -5.33
C CYS A 19 -15.60 13.95 -6.05
N SER A 20 -16.03 14.99 -5.35
CA SER A 20 -15.90 16.36 -5.80
C SER A 20 -14.47 16.87 -5.61
N THR A 21 -14.14 17.99 -6.26
CA THR A 21 -12.88 18.69 -5.99
C THR A 21 -12.75 19.09 -4.51
N GLN A 22 -13.86 19.40 -3.84
CA GLN A 22 -13.87 19.73 -2.42
C GLN A 22 -13.51 18.53 -1.54
N ASP A 23 -13.98 17.32 -1.89
CA ASP A 23 -13.62 16.09 -1.18
C ASP A 23 -12.13 15.80 -1.30
N MET A 24 -11.56 15.99 -2.50
CA MET A 24 -10.11 15.85 -2.71
C MET A 24 -9.30 16.89 -1.92
N PHE A 25 -9.80 18.13 -1.81
CA PHE A 25 -9.18 19.14 -0.96
C PHE A 25 -9.29 18.82 0.54
N ALA A 26 -10.34 18.13 0.99
CA ALA A 26 -10.43 17.68 2.38
C ALA A 26 -9.33 16.67 2.71
N VAL A 27 -9.01 15.75 1.80
CA VAL A 27 -7.89 14.80 1.96
C VAL A 27 -6.56 15.52 2.05
N LEU A 28 -6.30 16.47 1.14
CA LEU A 28 -5.10 17.30 1.18
C LEU A 28 -5.02 18.13 2.46
N GLY A 29 -6.15 18.72 2.86
CA GLY A 29 -6.27 19.51 4.08
C GLY A 29 -5.88 18.71 5.31
N VAL A 30 -6.36 17.46 5.42
CA VAL A 30 -5.92 16.52 6.46
C VAL A 30 -4.42 16.29 6.41
N ALA A 31 -3.84 15.98 5.25
CA ALA A 31 -2.41 15.70 5.13
C ALA A 31 -1.53 16.90 5.57
N MET A 32 -2.02 18.13 5.39
CA MET A 32 -1.34 19.37 5.76
C MET A 32 -1.58 19.83 7.21
N GLN A 33 -2.44 19.15 7.98
CA GLN A 33 -2.64 19.50 9.38
C GLN A 33 -1.36 19.32 10.19
N PRO A 34 -1.16 20.10 11.28
CA PRO A 34 -0.10 19.86 12.23
C PRO A 34 -0.18 18.43 12.78
N ALA A 35 0.98 17.79 12.92
CA ALA A 35 1.09 16.51 13.59
C ALA A 35 0.62 16.64 15.05
N TRP A 36 0.03 15.56 15.57
CA TRP A 36 -0.51 15.58 16.92
C TRP A 36 0.62 15.60 17.94
N ALA A 37 0.62 16.62 18.81
CA ALA A 37 1.67 16.80 19.81
C ALA A 37 1.89 15.54 20.68
N ASN A 38 0.80 14.90 21.11
CA ASN A 38 0.85 13.66 21.90
C ASN A 38 1.45 12.46 21.15
N CYS A 39 1.49 12.48 19.83
CA CYS A 39 2.17 11.48 19.01
C CYS A 39 3.62 11.87 18.75
N THR A 40 3.89 13.12 18.35
CA THR A 40 5.26 13.60 18.11
C THR A 40 6.11 13.54 19.37
N ASP A 41 5.54 13.84 20.55
CA ASP A 41 6.21 13.73 21.85
C ASP A 41 6.54 12.26 22.19
N ALA A 42 5.60 11.35 21.94
CA ALA A 42 5.80 9.92 22.17
C ALA A 42 6.91 9.34 21.29
N LEU A 43 7.03 9.85 20.06
CA LEU A 43 8.07 9.46 19.10
C LEU A 43 9.37 10.27 19.23
N ARG A 44 9.39 11.30 20.10
CA ARG A 44 10.50 12.27 20.23
C ARG A 44 10.89 12.91 18.89
N LEU A 45 9.88 13.21 18.08
CA LEU A 45 10.04 13.86 16.77
C LEU A 45 9.77 15.36 16.89
N PRO A 46 10.38 16.18 16.02
CA PRO A 46 10.03 17.59 15.94
C PRO A 46 8.58 17.76 15.50
N VAL A 47 8.00 18.93 15.78
CA VAL A 47 6.69 19.31 15.23
C VAL A 47 6.79 19.31 13.71
N SER A 48 5.84 18.64 13.06
CA SER A 48 5.79 18.43 11.61
C SER A 48 4.34 18.49 11.13
N THR A 49 4.10 18.22 9.86
CA THR A 49 2.74 17.92 9.34
C THR A 49 2.39 16.45 9.51
N LEU A 50 1.09 16.11 9.39
CA LEU A 50 0.64 14.72 9.35
C LEU A 50 1.27 13.95 8.20
N SER A 51 1.38 14.57 7.02
CA SER A 51 2.03 13.94 5.86
C SER A 51 3.48 13.54 6.14
N GLU A 52 4.25 14.36 6.86
CA GLU A 52 5.63 14.06 7.24
C GLU A 52 5.71 12.98 8.31
N LEU A 53 4.74 12.94 9.23
CA LEU A 53 4.67 11.95 10.30
C LEU A 53 4.41 10.53 9.76
N VAL A 54 3.59 10.41 8.71
CA VAL A 54 3.24 9.12 8.09
C VAL A 54 4.09 8.78 6.86
N GLN A 55 5.07 9.62 6.51
CA GLN A 55 6.11 9.30 5.52
C GLN A 55 7.27 8.57 6.20
N PHE A 56 7.13 7.25 6.31
CA PHE A 56 8.13 6.41 6.97
C PHE A 56 9.42 6.32 6.14
N LYS A 57 10.50 6.94 6.63
CA LYS A 57 11.82 6.83 5.96
C LYS A 57 12.53 5.53 6.33
N THR A 58 12.18 4.93 7.46
CA THR A 58 12.81 3.71 7.97
C THR A 58 11.80 2.77 8.60
N SER A 59 12.12 1.48 8.62
CA SER A 59 11.31 0.47 9.32
C SER A 59 11.21 0.74 10.82
N SER A 60 12.24 1.32 11.44
CA SER A 60 12.23 1.66 12.86
C SER A 60 11.19 2.74 13.19
N GLN A 61 11.09 3.79 12.37
CA GLN A 61 10.07 4.83 12.54
C GLN A 61 8.65 4.26 12.46
N LEU A 62 8.40 3.39 11.48
CA LEU A 62 7.12 2.69 11.36
C LEU A 62 6.80 1.85 12.60
N THR A 63 7.78 1.08 13.10
CA THR A 63 7.61 0.29 14.33
C THR A 63 7.30 1.16 15.55
N GLN A 64 8.00 2.29 15.71
CA GLN A 64 7.77 3.20 16.84
C GLN A 64 6.38 3.84 16.77
N LEU A 65 5.94 4.29 15.58
CA LEU A 65 4.60 4.84 15.39
C LEU A 65 3.52 3.82 15.75
N CYS A 66 3.65 2.58 15.27
CA CYS A 66 2.70 1.51 15.56
C CYS A 66 2.73 1.01 17.01
N ALA A 67 3.85 1.23 17.73
CA ALA A 67 3.97 0.94 19.15
C ALA A 67 3.41 2.06 20.05
N ALA A 68 3.13 3.25 19.49
CA ALA A 68 2.58 4.39 20.21
C ALA A 68 1.05 4.44 20.05
N PRO A 69 0.26 4.04 21.07
CA PRO A 69 -1.20 3.94 20.93
C PRO A 69 -1.87 5.27 20.61
N THR A 70 -1.30 6.39 21.07
CA THR A 70 -1.78 7.74 20.76
C THR A 70 -1.67 8.05 19.26
N CYS A 71 -0.57 7.66 18.62
CA CYS A 71 -0.39 7.83 17.17
C CYS A 71 -1.42 7.02 16.38
N VAL A 72 -1.59 5.75 16.73
CA VAL A 72 -2.57 4.85 16.08
C VAL A 72 -3.99 5.38 16.22
N ALA A 73 -4.39 5.76 17.44
CA ALA A 73 -5.72 6.29 17.71
C ALA A 73 -5.99 7.60 16.97
N ASN A 74 -5.01 8.49 16.87
CA ASN A 74 -5.16 9.73 16.12
C ASN A 74 -5.29 9.50 14.60
N ILE A 75 -4.55 8.53 14.04
CA ILE A 75 -4.69 8.11 12.63
C ILE A 75 -6.13 7.64 12.39
N ASP A 76 -6.63 6.75 13.24
CA ASP A 76 -8.01 6.26 13.12
C ASP A 76 -9.04 7.41 13.22
N ASP A 77 -8.84 8.34 14.15
CA ASP A 77 -9.75 9.47 14.35
C ASP A 77 -9.83 10.42 13.15
N VAL A 78 -8.69 10.67 12.50
CA VAL A 78 -8.64 11.55 11.33
C VAL A 78 -9.20 10.86 10.10
N TYR A 79 -8.84 9.61 9.86
CA TYR A 79 -9.24 8.92 8.62
C TYR A 79 -10.67 8.36 8.67
N LYS A 80 -11.26 8.08 9.84
CA LYS A 80 -12.67 7.66 9.93
C LYS A 80 -13.65 8.71 9.41
N ASN A 81 -13.24 9.98 9.34
CA ASN A 81 -14.09 11.09 8.92
C ASN A 81 -13.89 11.47 7.44
N MET A 82 -13.16 10.64 6.68
CA MET A 82 -12.95 10.90 5.26
C MET A 82 -14.26 10.81 4.47
N PRO A 83 -14.42 11.63 3.41
CA PRO A 83 -15.61 11.63 2.58
C PRO A 83 -15.92 10.25 2.00
N ASN A 84 -17.19 9.84 2.11
CA ASN A 84 -17.68 8.64 1.45
C ASN A 84 -18.04 8.95 -0.01
N CYS A 85 -17.02 8.97 -0.85
CA CYS A 85 -17.13 9.24 -2.28
C CYS A 85 -16.24 8.27 -3.08
N VAL A 86 -16.54 8.13 -4.37
CA VAL A 86 -15.79 7.26 -5.30
C VAL A 86 -14.99 8.11 -6.27
N THR A 87 -13.69 7.87 -6.35
CA THR A 87 -12.80 8.55 -7.31
C THR A 87 -13.05 8.05 -8.74
N SER A 88 -12.48 8.72 -9.73
CA SER A 88 -12.65 8.36 -11.16
C SER A 88 -12.14 6.97 -11.51
N ASP A 89 -11.19 6.44 -10.75
CA ASP A 89 -10.64 5.09 -10.88
C ASP A 89 -11.35 4.07 -9.96
N GLY A 90 -12.52 4.42 -9.43
CA GLY A 90 -13.39 3.50 -8.68
C GLY A 90 -12.96 3.23 -7.24
N LEU A 91 -12.06 4.02 -6.67
CA LEU A 91 -11.66 3.90 -5.26
C LEU A 91 -12.68 4.60 -4.38
N ASN A 92 -13.31 3.87 -3.46
CA ASN A 92 -14.06 4.52 -2.39
C ASN A 92 -13.07 5.09 -1.37
N LEU A 93 -13.06 6.41 -1.22
CA LEU A 93 -12.09 7.13 -0.40
C LEU A 93 -12.24 6.82 1.10
N HIS A 94 -13.47 6.71 1.58
CA HIS A 94 -13.73 6.37 2.98
C HIS A 94 -13.24 4.95 3.27
N ASP A 95 -13.65 3.97 2.47
CA ASP A 95 -13.22 2.57 2.65
C ASP A 95 -11.70 2.42 2.54
N ALA A 96 -11.06 3.18 1.63
CA ALA A 96 -9.62 3.19 1.47
C ALA A 96 -8.88 3.68 2.71
N THR A 97 -9.47 4.62 3.47
CA THR A 97 -8.76 5.34 4.54
C THR A 97 -9.19 4.92 5.95
N GLU A 98 -10.40 4.40 6.15
CA GLU A 98 -10.92 3.98 7.47
C GLU A 98 -10.00 2.95 8.16
N ARG A 99 -9.20 2.22 7.38
CA ARG A 99 -8.29 1.16 7.86
C ARG A 99 -6.81 1.54 7.79
N THR A 100 -6.48 2.82 7.63
CA THR A 100 -5.09 3.27 7.43
C THR A 100 -4.14 2.79 8.51
N SER A 101 -4.50 2.89 9.80
CA SER A 101 -3.61 2.44 10.88
C SER A 101 -3.38 0.91 10.83
N GLN A 102 -4.42 0.14 10.53
CA GLN A 102 -4.36 -1.32 10.46
C GLN A 102 -3.50 -1.79 9.29
N ILE A 103 -3.59 -1.10 8.16
CA ILE A 103 -2.74 -1.35 6.97
C ILE A 103 -1.28 -1.05 7.30
N ILE A 104 -1.00 0.16 7.80
CA ILE A 104 0.35 0.63 8.09
C ILE A 104 1.03 -0.26 9.15
N CYS A 105 0.30 -0.62 10.20
CA CYS A 105 0.81 -1.43 11.31
C CYS A 105 0.71 -2.94 11.08
N GLY A 106 0.21 -3.39 9.91
CA GLY A 106 0.14 -4.80 9.56
C GLY A 106 -0.80 -5.62 10.44
N THR A 107 -1.85 -5.00 10.97
CA THR A 107 -2.89 -5.62 11.82
C THR A 107 -4.23 -5.75 11.10
N LEU A 108 -4.29 -5.45 9.79
CA LEU A 108 -5.50 -5.62 8.98
C LEU A 108 -5.94 -7.10 8.97
N PRO A 109 -7.19 -7.41 9.35
CA PRO A 109 -7.71 -8.77 9.26
C PRO A 109 -7.76 -9.30 7.83
N ALA A 110 -7.35 -10.55 7.62
CA ALA A 110 -7.39 -11.19 6.30
C ALA A 110 -8.82 -11.25 5.70
N SER A 111 -9.86 -11.25 6.54
CA SER A 111 -11.26 -11.21 6.12
C SER A 111 -11.67 -9.93 5.40
N LEU A 112 -10.88 -8.85 5.52
CA LEU A 112 -11.09 -7.58 4.84
C LEU A 112 -10.31 -7.48 3.53
N THR A 113 -9.57 -8.54 3.15
CA THR A 113 -8.78 -8.59 1.92
C THR A 113 -9.37 -9.59 0.94
N THR A 114 -9.35 -9.24 -0.34
CA THR A 114 -9.86 -10.09 -1.43
C THR A 114 -8.82 -11.16 -1.78
N ASN A 115 -9.21 -12.42 -1.72
CA ASN A 115 -8.31 -13.56 -1.95
C ASN A 115 -8.89 -14.64 -2.89
N ASP A 116 -9.94 -14.29 -3.64
CA ASP A 116 -10.64 -15.19 -4.56
C ASP A 116 -10.32 -14.93 -6.04
N GLY A 117 -9.40 -13.99 -6.32
CA GLY A 117 -9.03 -13.60 -7.68
C GLY A 117 -10.00 -12.62 -8.35
N SER A 118 -11.01 -12.13 -7.62
CA SER A 118 -11.92 -11.09 -8.11
C SER A 118 -11.26 -9.70 -8.12
N ALA A 119 -12.02 -8.66 -8.47
CA ALA A 119 -11.53 -7.29 -8.52
C ALA A 119 -11.11 -6.81 -7.12
N CYS A 120 -9.99 -6.11 -7.02
CA CYS A 120 -9.50 -5.56 -5.76
C CYS A 120 -10.47 -4.51 -5.19
N SER A 121 -10.82 -4.64 -3.91
CA SER A 121 -11.58 -3.61 -3.18
C SER A 121 -10.73 -2.35 -2.92
N SER A 122 -11.36 -1.27 -2.44
CA SER A 122 -10.64 -0.05 -2.02
C SER A 122 -9.62 -0.30 -0.92
N VAL A 123 -9.93 -1.22 0.01
CA VAL A 123 -9.01 -1.64 1.08
C VAL A 123 -7.82 -2.39 0.50
N ASP A 124 -8.05 -3.35 -0.42
CA ASP A 124 -6.99 -4.10 -1.08
C ASP A 124 -6.02 -3.17 -1.81
N ARG A 125 -6.57 -2.23 -2.58
CA ARG A 125 -5.78 -1.25 -3.35
C ARG A 125 -4.91 -0.38 -2.44
N THR A 126 -5.44 0.03 -1.28
CA THR A 126 -4.68 0.81 -0.30
C THR A 126 -3.57 -0.03 0.35
N LEU A 127 -3.87 -1.28 0.71
CA LEU A 127 -2.89 -2.22 1.23
C LEU A 127 -1.76 -2.46 0.21
N ILE A 128 -2.10 -2.73 -1.05
CA ILE A 128 -1.13 -2.92 -2.14
C ILE A 128 -0.26 -1.67 -2.30
N SER A 129 -0.86 -0.49 -2.37
CA SER A 129 -0.14 0.79 -2.50
C SER A 129 0.87 0.98 -1.36
N PHE A 130 0.44 0.73 -0.11
CA PHE A 130 1.34 0.80 1.03
C PHE A 130 2.47 -0.23 0.93
N LEU A 131 2.15 -1.52 0.74
CA LEU A 131 3.13 -2.61 0.71
C LEU A 131 4.17 -2.45 -0.40
N MET A 132 3.75 -1.98 -1.58
CA MET A 132 4.60 -1.86 -2.75
C MET A 132 5.40 -0.56 -2.75
N GLY A 133 4.74 0.56 -2.43
CA GLY A 133 5.26 1.91 -2.66
C GLY A 133 5.66 2.70 -1.42
N GLN A 134 5.28 2.28 -0.21
CA GLN A 134 5.50 3.09 1.00
C GLN A 134 6.12 2.33 2.16
N LYS A 135 5.93 1.01 2.23
CA LYS A 135 6.45 0.19 3.33
C LYS A 135 7.98 0.23 3.29
N PRO A 136 8.63 0.77 4.33
CA PRO A 136 10.06 0.96 4.33
C PRO A 136 10.78 -0.38 4.39
N VAL A 137 11.80 -0.50 3.55
CA VAL A 137 12.70 -1.65 3.54
C VAL A 137 13.57 -1.62 4.81
N PRO A 138 13.80 -2.76 5.49
CA PRO A 138 14.70 -2.82 6.63
C PRO A 138 16.11 -2.35 6.29
N SER A 139 16.76 -1.62 7.21
CA SER A 139 18.12 -1.09 7.02
C SER A 139 19.14 -2.18 6.65
N ALA A 140 19.02 -3.36 7.26
CA ALA A 140 19.86 -4.52 6.96
C ALA A 140 19.77 -4.99 5.49
N CYS A 141 18.67 -4.71 4.80
CA CYS A 141 18.56 -4.91 3.36
C CYS A 141 19.09 -3.71 2.56
N LEU A 142 18.76 -2.48 2.98
CA LEU A 142 19.16 -1.24 2.31
C LEU A 142 20.67 -1.01 2.25
N GLU A 143 21.38 -1.23 3.37
CA GLU A 143 22.82 -0.96 3.50
C GLU A 143 23.62 -1.77 2.48
N ALA A 144 23.23 -3.02 2.24
CA ALA A 144 23.90 -3.90 1.30
C ALA A 144 23.55 -3.62 -0.18
N LEU A 145 22.46 -2.88 -0.43
CA LEU A 145 22.04 -2.41 -1.77
C LEU A 145 22.52 -0.98 -2.09
N GLY A 146 23.25 -0.34 -1.19
CA GLY A 146 23.79 1.01 -1.38
C GLY A 146 22.77 2.13 -1.13
N GLY A 147 21.72 1.89 -0.34
CA GLY A 147 20.83 2.92 0.22
C GLY A 147 19.79 3.54 -0.72
N ASN A 148 19.79 3.23 -2.01
CA ASN A 148 18.91 3.89 -3.00
C ASN A 148 17.50 3.28 -3.13
N ALA A 149 17.20 2.17 -2.46
CA ALA A 149 15.99 1.39 -2.71
C ALA A 149 15.05 1.33 -1.49
N THR A 150 14.33 2.41 -1.19
CA THR A 150 13.54 2.56 0.05
C THR A 150 12.24 1.74 0.09
N THR A 151 11.79 1.21 -1.04
CA THR A 151 10.51 0.53 -1.21
C THR A 151 10.67 -0.81 -1.93
N LEU A 152 9.64 -1.65 -1.88
CA LEU A 152 9.64 -2.91 -2.60
C LEU A 152 9.69 -2.71 -4.12
N THR A 153 8.99 -1.72 -4.65
CA THR A 153 9.05 -1.33 -6.08
C THR A 153 10.42 -0.83 -6.50
N ALA A 154 11.26 -0.34 -5.58
CA ALA A 154 12.64 0.02 -5.90
C ALA A 154 13.61 -1.17 -5.90
N ILE A 155 13.29 -2.25 -5.16
CA ILE A 155 14.16 -3.43 -5.00
C ILE A 155 13.88 -4.51 -6.06
N LEU A 156 12.62 -4.77 -6.38
CA LEU A 156 12.23 -5.84 -7.30
C LEU A 156 12.69 -5.65 -8.77
N PRO A 157 12.74 -4.44 -9.35
CA PRO A 157 13.27 -4.25 -10.70
C PRO A 157 14.80 -4.23 -10.76
N SER A 158 15.51 -4.59 -9.67
CA SER A 158 16.92 -4.26 -9.58
C SER A 158 17.79 -5.10 -10.51
N THR A 159 18.68 -4.40 -11.21
CA THR A 159 19.95 -4.90 -11.76
C THR A 159 20.87 -5.51 -10.69
N GLN A 160 20.41 -5.62 -9.44
CA GLN A 160 21.08 -6.16 -8.27
C GLN A 160 20.36 -7.40 -7.72
N ALA A 161 19.56 -8.08 -8.55
CA ALA A 161 18.84 -9.31 -8.23
C ALA A 161 19.66 -10.30 -7.39
N ASP A 162 20.89 -10.60 -7.80
CA ASP A 162 21.82 -11.49 -7.08
C ASP A 162 22.07 -11.04 -5.63
N ARG A 163 22.23 -9.72 -5.40
CA ARG A 163 22.44 -9.17 -4.05
C ARG A 163 21.17 -9.25 -3.22
N VAL A 164 20.02 -8.90 -3.80
CA VAL A 164 18.71 -8.98 -3.12
C VAL A 164 18.45 -10.41 -2.65
N CYS A 165 18.73 -11.41 -3.49
CA CYS A 165 18.49 -12.81 -3.17
C CYS A 165 19.54 -13.41 -2.23
N ALA A 166 20.77 -12.90 -2.24
CA ALA A 166 21.82 -13.33 -1.31
C ALA A 166 21.61 -12.81 0.12
N LEU A 167 20.79 -11.77 0.33
CA LEU A 167 20.58 -11.14 1.62
C LEU A 167 19.33 -11.71 2.34
N PRO A 168 19.50 -12.38 3.50
CA PRO A 168 18.36 -12.90 4.28
C PRO A 168 17.37 -11.83 4.70
N ALA A 169 17.85 -10.60 4.98
CA ALA A 169 16.99 -9.47 5.35
C ALA A 169 16.06 -9.06 4.20
N CYS A 170 16.58 -8.98 2.97
CA CYS A 170 15.78 -8.65 1.78
C CYS A 170 14.77 -9.75 1.46
N THR A 171 15.23 -11.00 1.40
CA THR A 171 14.33 -12.14 1.09
C THR A 171 13.25 -12.33 2.15
N SER A 172 13.56 -12.12 3.43
CA SER A 172 12.57 -12.17 4.51
C SER A 172 11.55 -11.04 4.39
N PHE A 173 12.00 -9.82 4.10
CA PHE A 173 11.13 -8.66 3.87
C PHE A 173 10.18 -8.89 2.68
N ILE A 174 10.69 -9.36 1.54
CA ILE A 174 9.87 -9.62 0.36
C ILE A 174 8.87 -10.73 0.64
N LYS A 175 9.30 -11.85 1.25
CA LYS A 175 8.40 -12.95 1.63
C LYS A 175 7.31 -12.50 2.61
N ALA A 176 7.65 -11.68 3.60
CA ALA A 176 6.68 -11.14 4.55
C ALA A 176 5.67 -10.22 3.85
N THR A 177 6.12 -9.39 2.91
CA THR A 177 5.25 -8.50 2.13
C THR A 177 4.36 -9.27 1.17
N TYR A 178 4.90 -10.29 0.49
CA TYR A 178 4.15 -11.20 -0.38
C TYR A 178 3.01 -11.91 0.36
N LYS A 179 3.25 -12.36 1.59
CA LYS A 179 2.22 -13.00 2.43
C LYS A 179 1.05 -12.06 2.78
N GLN A 180 1.29 -10.75 2.79
CA GLN A 180 0.28 -9.74 3.09
C GLN A 180 -0.49 -9.30 1.83
N LEU A 181 -0.03 -9.64 0.62
CA LEU A 181 -0.71 -9.23 -0.59
C LEU A 181 -2.03 -10.01 -0.79
N PRO A 182 -3.11 -9.29 -1.13
CA PRO A 182 -4.36 -9.91 -1.55
C PRO A 182 -4.17 -10.64 -2.90
N GLN A 183 -5.02 -11.63 -3.13
CA GLN A 183 -5.13 -12.31 -4.42
C GLN A 183 -6.35 -11.74 -5.16
N CYS A 184 -6.14 -10.59 -5.80
CA CYS A 184 -7.16 -9.85 -6.53
C CYS A 184 -6.60 -9.22 -7.82
N VAL A 185 -7.48 -8.69 -8.67
CA VAL A 185 -7.15 -8.05 -9.95
C VAL A 185 -7.36 -6.54 -9.84
N LEU A 186 -6.34 -5.76 -10.16
CA LEU A 186 -6.41 -4.29 -10.20
C LEU A 186 -7.17 -3.80 -11.44
N PRO A 187 -7.61 -2.52 -11.47
CA PRO A 187 -8.36 -1.97 -12.61
C PRO A 187 -7.62 -2.02 -13.96
N ASP A 188 -6.29 -2.03 -13.94
CA ASP A 188 -5.43 -2.20 -15.12
C ASP A 188 -5.24 -3.66 -15.55
N GLY A 189 -5.92 -4.60 -14.88
CA GLY A 189 -5.82 -6.04 -15.10
C GLY A 189 -4.61 -6.70 -14.43
N SER A 190 -3.77 -5.93 -13.73
CA SER A 190 -2.59 -6.48 -13.06
C SER A 190 -2.96 -7.30 -11.81
N LYS A 191 -2.11 -8.27 -11.50
CA LYS A 191 -2.26 -9.17 -10.36
C LYS A 191 -1.03 -9.02 -9.46
N PRO A 192 -1.10 -8.21 -8.38
CA PRO A 192 0.08 -7.86 -7.59
C PRO A 192 0.87 -9.06 -7.06
N LYS A 193 0.16 -10.12 -6.65
CA LYS A 193 0.77 -11.34 -6.13
C LYS A 193 1.56 -12.07 -7.21
N ASP A 194 0.96 -12.30 -8.38
CA ASP A 194 1.60 -12.90 -9.54
C ASP A 194 2.81 -12.08 -10.01
N MET A 195 2.72 -10.74 -9.97
CA MET A 195 3.84 -9.86 -10.31
C MET A 195 5.03 -10.03 -9.38
N ILE A 196 4.81 -10.08 -8.06
CA ILE A 196 5.91 -10.35 -7.11
C ILE A 196 6.45 -11.76 -7.31
N GLU A 197 5.59 -12.75 -7.50
CA GLU A 197 6.00 -14.14 -7.68
C GLU A 197 6.88 -14.29 -8.93
N ALA A 198 6.46 -13.69 -10.05
CA ALA A 198 7.25 -13.64 -11.28
C ALA A 198 8.57 -12.88 -11.08
N ALA A 199 8.55 -11.75 -10.36
CA ALA A 199 9.76 -11.01 -10.04
C ALA A 199 10.72 -11.85 -9.18
N LEU A 200 10.24 -12.51 -8.12
CA LEU A 200 11.04 -13.37 -7.26
C LEU A 200 11.63 -14.57 -8.01
N SER A 201 10.85 -15.23 -8.87
CA SER A 201 11.35 -16.36 -9.66
C SER A 201 12.41 -15.90 -10.66
N THR A 202 12.19 -14.76 -11.31
CA THR A 202 13.17 -14.19 -12.25
C THR A 202 14.45 -13.74 -11.53
N VAL A 203 14.32 -13.08 -10.38
CA VAL A 203 15.41 -12.46 -9.63
C VAL A 203 16.24 -13.50 -8.86
N CYS A 204 15.60 -14.51 -8.26
CA CYS A 204 16.30 -15.47 -7.37
C CYS A 204 16.51 -16.86 -7.97
N HIS A 205 15.99 -17.16 -9.16
CA HIS A 205 16.18 -18.47 -9.81
C HIS A 205 16.86 -18.41 -11.19
N THR A 206 17.24 -17.24 -11.70
CA THR A 206 18.17 -17.19 -12.83
C THR A 206 19.59 -17.49 -12.33
N THR A 207 20.08 -18.68 -12.69
CA THR A 207 21.50 -19.03 -12.53
C THR A 207 22.33 -17.97 -13.28
N PRO A 208 23.45 -17.46 -12.74
CA PRO A 208 24.27 -16.49 -13.45
C PRO A 208 24.86 -17.17 -14.69
N GLN A 209 24.19 -17.03 -15.84
CA GLN A 209 24.80 -17.34 -17.11
C GLN A 209 25.79 -16.23 -17.43
N SER A 210 27.06 -16.57 -17.23
CA SER A 210 28.22 -15.90 -17.78
C SER A 210 27.95 -15.39 -19.21
N VAL A 211 27.96 -14.06 -19.35
CA VAL A 211 28.28 -13.28 -20.55
C VAL A 211 27.33 -13.43 -21.77
N ALA A 212 26.44 -12.44 -21.96
CA ALA A 212 26.43 -11.52 -23.12
C ALA A 212 25.14 -10.66 -23.14
N ARG A 213 25.27 -9.32 -23.17
CA ARG A 213 24.22 -8.41 -23.72
C ARG A 213 23.96 -8.84 -25.19
N PRO A 214 22.75 -8.70 -25.80
CA PRO A 214 21.65 -7.76 -25.47
C PRO A 214 20.21 -8.34 -25.61
N ALA A 215 19.21 -7.65 -25.01
CA ALA A 215 17.77 -7.63 -25.39
C ALA A 215 16.89 -6.90 -24.35
N PHE A 216 17.47 -6.32 -23.30
CA PHE A 216 16.77 -5.69 -22.17
C PHE A 216 15.95 -4.42 -22.50
N LEU A 217 15.86 -3.99 -23.76
CA LEU A 217 15.26 -2.72 -24.16
C LEU A 217 13.74 -2.77 -24.41
N CYS A 218 13.09 -3.94 -24.49
CA CYS A 218 11.65 -4.00 -24.79
C CYS A 218 10.73 -4.01 -23.56
N VAL A 219 11.17 -4.52 -22.41
CA VAL A 219 10.28 -4.68 -21.23
C VAL A 219 10.29 -3.45 -20.33
N VAL A 220 11.41 -2.70 -20.30
CA VAL A 220 11.58 -1.51 -19.45
C VAL A 220 10.65 -0.36 -19.86
N THR A 221 10.29 -0.27 -21.14
CA THR A 221 9.42 0.80 -21.67
C THR A 221 7.95 0.61 -21.27
N LEU A 222 7.50 -0.62 -21.03
CA LEU A 222 6.11 -0.88 -20.59
C LEU A 222 5.90 -0.57 -19.10
N LEU A 223 6.91 -0.78 -18.25
CA LEU A 223 6.79 -0.47 -16.81
C LEU A 223 6.85 1.04 -16.53
N PHE A 224 7.63 1.82 -17.28
CA PHE A 224 7.72 3.27 -17.08
C PHE A 224 6.47 4.03 -17.57
N ALA A 225 5.74 3.50 -18.56
CA ALA A 225 4.50 4.12 -19.02
C ALA A 225 3.33 3.97 -18.03
N LEU A 226 3.37 2.95 -17.16
CA LEU A 226 2.31 2.64 -16.20
C LEU A 226 2.33 3.52 -14.93
N LEU A 227 3.45 4.21 -14.63
CA LEU A 227 3.64 4.96 -13.39
C LEU A 227 3.53 6.49 -13.53
N VAL A 228 3.42 7.02 -14.76
CA VAL A 228 3.30 8.47 -15.00
C VAL A 228 1.82 8.93 -15.02
N HIS A 229 0.86 8.01 -14.94
CA HIS A 229 -0.58 8.33 -14.93
C HIS A 229 -1.34 7.75 -13.71
N ALA A 230 -0.64 7.48 -12.61
CA ALA A 230 -1.24 7.14 -11.32
C ALA A 230 -1.06 8.30 -10.32
#